data_AF-A0A3A5K8K3-F1
#
_entry.id   AF-A0A3A5K8K3-F1
#
_cell.length_a   1.000
_cell.length_b   1.000
_cell.length_c   1.000
_cell.angle_alpha   90.00
_cell.angle_beta   90.00
_cell.angle_gamma   90.00
#
_symmetry.space_group_name_H-M   'P 1'
#
loop_
_entity.id
_entity.type
_entity.pdbx_description
1 polymer ?
#
loop_
_entity_poly.entity_id
_entity_poly.type
_entity_poly.pdbx_seq_one_letter_code
_entity_poly.pdbx_strand_id
1 'polypeptide(L)'
;MGKFLPVEVVFLRGRSMIVSSIIEAEEALQGCWPDKRSASYRHAARLVAAAKDGMCRPTVAFEAFRIAALKQGLVKNGKPSDALITLDHLAGYESPPSFEQPQRAMTDPLNSNRNLSSALTRARPFDLVGIVSSRRRAKAGFSFAGHRNLSSIRELSRTSANQGKKIMATTKASTKGLNDLFHGTLKDIYFAEKKILATLPKMAKAAQNPNLKAAFEKHHGQTKEHVTRLEEVFEVIGKKPAGKTCAAIMGITKEGNEIIEEYKGAAALDAGLLAAAQAVEHYEISRYGTLRTWACELGLTEAVNLLDLTLAEEKETDAALTELAESAVNVAAEAA
;
A
#
# COMPACT_ATOMS: atom_id res chain seq x y z
N MET A 1 -8.91 40.39 16.25
CA MET A 1 -9.50 39.29 15.47
C MET A 1 -8.78 39.20 14.14
N GLY A 2 -8.31 38.02 13.74
CA GLY A 2 -7.61 37.83 12.46
C GLY A 2 -8.50 38.20 11.27
N LYS A 3 -7.90 38.61 10.14
CA LYS A 3 -8.63 39.05 8.94
C LYS A 3 -9.39 37.93 8.21
N PHE A 4 -9.18 36.67 8.61
CA PHE A 4 -9.77 35.50 7.97
C PHE A 4 -10.57 34.69 8.99
N LEU A 5 -11.66 34.07 8.54
CA LEU A 5 -12.32 33.02 9.30
C LEU A 5 -11.37 31.81 9.36
N PRO A 6 -10.96 31.36 10.55
CA PRO A 6 -10.05 30.23 10.67
C PRO A 6 -10.64 28.97 10.04
N VAL A 7 -9.82 28.24 9.29
CA VAL A 7 -10.20 26.97 8.65
C VAL A 7 -9.42 25.85 9.31
N GLU A 8 -10.11 24.83 9.82
CA GLU A 8 -9.46 23.61 10.30
C GLU A 8 -9.13 22.71 9.10
N VAL A 9 -7.84 22.58 8.80
CA VAL A 9 -7.32 21.72 7.74
C VAL A 9 -6.79 20.44 8.36
N VAL A 10 -7.40 19.32 7.99
CA VAL A 10 -7.05 17.97 8.45
C VAL A 10 -6.28 17.27 7.34
N PHE A 11 -4.99 17.05 7.57
CA PHE A 11 -4.15 16.29 6.64
C PHE A 11 -4.39 14.78 6.78
N LEU A 12 -3.88 14.00 5.84
CA LEU A 12 -4.06 12.54 5.75
C LEU A 12 -3.71 11.73 7.04
N ARG A 13 -3.01 12.34 8.03
CA ARG A 13 -2.71 11.75 9.35
C ARG A 13 -3.71 12.06 10.47
N GLY A 14 -4.78 12.81 10.23
CA GLY A 14 -5.56 13.40 11.32
C GLY A 14 -4.81 14.49 12.10
N ARG A 15 -3.60 14.86 11.67
CA ARG A 15 -2.97 16.13 12.05
C ARG A 15 -3.86 17.22 11.50
N SER A 16 -4.45 18.01 12.38
CA SER A 16 -5.15 19.22 11.99
C SER A 16 -4.34 20.44 12.36
N MET A 17 -4.44 21.47 11.53
CA MET A 17 -3.98 22.80 11.89
C MET A 17 -5.09 23.79 11.62
N ILE A 18 -5.19 24.80 12.48
CA ILE A 18 -6.06 25.93 12.26
C ILE A 18 -5.27 26.91 11.39
N VAL A 19 -5.80 27.19 10.22
CA VAL A 19 -5.23 28.14 9.27
C VAL A 19 -6.03 29.42 9.36
N SER A 20 -5.39 30.50 9.80
CA SER A 20 -6.04 31.81 10.06
C SER A 20 -5.25 32.99 9.46
N SER A 21 -4.16 32.71 8.75
CA SER A 21 -3.28 33.68 8.11
C SER A 21 -2.65 33.13 6.83
N ILE A 22 -2.05 34.01 6.02
CA ILE A 22 -1.32 33.60 4.80
C ILE A 22 -0.08 32.78 5.11
N ILE A 23 0.60 33.07 6.23
CA ILE A 23 1.79 32.33 6.66
C ILE A 23 1.38 30.88 7.02
N GLU A 24 0.33 30.72 7.82
CA GLU A 24 -0.20 29.39 8.14
C GLU A 24 -0.75 28.68 6.89
N ALA A 25 -1.30 29.40 5.91
CA ALA A 25 -1.76 28.82 4.66
C ALA A 25 -0.58 28.29 3.81
N GLU A 26 0.56 28.98 3.81
CA GLU A 26 1.79 28.53 3.18
C GLU A 26 2.34 27.27 3.87
N GLU A 27 2.41 27.27 5.20
CA GLU A 27 2.78 26.09 5.99
C GLU A 27 1.83 24.90 5.70
N ALA A 28 0.53 25.17 5.63
CA ALA A 28 -0.47 24.16 5.30
C ALA A 28 -0.30 23.61 3.88
N LEU A 29 0.09 24.43 2.91
CA LEU A 29 0.40 23.99 1.54
C LEU A 29 1.63 23.09 1.48
N GLN A 30 2.61 23.30 2.38
CA GLN A 30 3.77 22.41 2.49
C GLN A 30 3.40 21.03 3.05
N GLY A 31 2.28 20.92 3.77
CA GLY A 31 1.74 19.69 4.32
C GLY A 31 1.39 18.61 3.29
N CYS A 32 0.84 17.49 3.77
CA CYS A 32 0.47 16.33 2.95
C CYS A 32 -0.91 16.53 2.31
N TRP A 33 -0.90 16.87 1.02
CA TRP A 33 -2.10 17.01 0.20
C TRP A 33 -2.33 15.77 -0.67
N PRO A 34 -3.58 15.32 -0.87
CA PRO A 34 -3.91 14.20 -1.76
C PRO A 34 -3.36 14.37 -3.19
N ASP A 35 -3.42 15.58 -3.75
CA ASP A 35 -2.93 15.88 -5.09
C ASP A 35 -2.36 17.32 -5.19
N LYS A 36 -1.03 17.43 -5.08
CA LYS A 36 -0.30 18.71 -5.28
C LYS A 36 -0.20 19.13 -6.76
N ARG A 37 -0.55 18.26 -7.71
CA ARG A 37 -0.50 18.57 -9.16
C ARG A 37 -1.82 19.16 -9.65
N SER A 38 -2.90 19.00 -8.90
CA SER A 38 -4.21 19.59 -9.21
C SER A 38 -4.12 21.09 -9.53
N ALA A 39 -4.88 21.52 -10.54
CA ALA A 39 -4.91 22.92 -10.95
C ALA A 39 -5.30 23.86 -9.81
N SER A 40 -6.23 23.43 -8.93
CA SER A 40 -6.62 24.18 -7.74
C SER A 40 -5.49 24.33 -6.74
N TYR A 41 -4.70 23.28 -6.47
CA TYR A 41 -3.56 23.37 -5.56
C TYR A 41 -2.50 24.30 -6.12
N ARG A 42 -2.09 24.13 -7.38
CA ARG A 42 -1.06 24.99 -8.00
C ARG A 42 -1.48 26.45 -8.05
N HIS A 43 -2.75 26.72 -8.34
CA HIS A 43 -3.30 28.07 -8.32
C HIS A 43 -3.27 28.68 -6.90
N ALA A 44 -3.70 27.93 -5.89
CA ALA A 44 -3.65 28.35 -4.50
C ALA A 44 -2.22 28.62 -4.03
N ALA A 45 -1.28 27.69 -4.28
CA ALA A 45 0.12 27.83 -3.90
C ALA A 45 0.76 29.09 -4.50
N ARG A 46 0.50 29.36 -5.79
CA ARG A 46 0.98 30.58 -6.46
C ARG A 46 0.41 31.85 -5.83
N LEU A 47 -0.88 31.87 -5.51
CA LEU A 47 -1.52 33.06 -4.94
C LEU A 47 -1.09 33.31 -3.49
N VAL A 48 -0.90 32.26 -2.68
CA VAL A 48 -0.38 32.36 -1.31
C VAL A 48 1.04 32.92 -1.31
N ALA A 49 1.92 32.40 -2.18
CA ALA A 49 3.27 32.95 -2.36
C ALA A 49 3.23 34.43 -2.77
N ALA A 50 2.45 34.77 -3.80
CA ALA A 50 2.30 36.15 -4.24
C ALA A 50 1.72 37.09 -3.16
N ALA A 51 0.85 36.59 -2.27
CA ALA A 51 0.31 37.37 -1.17
C ALA A 51 1.33 37.63 -0.06
N LYS A 52 2.23 36.66 0.20
CA LYS A 52 3.36 36.83 1.12
C LYS A 52 4.33 37.90 0.63
N ASP A 53 4.54 37.99 -0.68
CA ASP A 53 5.38 39.01 -1.32
C ASP A 53 4.64 40.36 -1.52
N GLY A 54 3.38 40.48 -1.08
CA GLY A 54 2.57 41.69 -1.20
C GLY A 54 2.01 41.98 -2.60
N MET A 55 2.18 41.06 -3.56
CA MET A 55 1.69 41.19 -4.94
C MET A 55 0.23 40.76 -5.13
N CYS A 56 -0.31 39.96 -4.19
CA CYS A 56 -1.69 39.49 -4.22
C CYS A 56 -2.44 39.94 -2.96
N ARG A 57 -3.74 40.25 -3.11
CA ARG A 57 -4.61 40.53 -1.97
C ARG A 57 -4.70 39.26 -1.10
N PRO A 58 -4.37 39.33 0.21
CA PRO A 58 -4.42 38.17 1.10
C PRO A 58 -5.78 37.44 1.12
N THR A 59 -6.89 38.16 0.93
CA THR A 59 -8.24 37.55 0.82
C THR A 59 -8.41 36.63 -0.38
N VAL A 60 -7.87 37.00 -1.54
CA VAL A 60 -7.95 36.19 -2.76
C VAL A 60 -7.10 34.92 -2.61
N ALA A 61 -5.89 35.07 -2.05
CA ALA A 61 -5.00 33.94 -1.80
C ALA A 61 -5.56 32.95 -0.78
N PHE A 62 -6.08 33.45 0.34
CA PHE A 62 -6.68 32.61 1.38
C PHE A 62 -7.94 31.88 0.87
N GLU A 63 -8.75 32.53 0.03
CA GLU A 63 -9.92 31.90 -0.57
C GLU A 63 -9.54 30.80 -1.58
N ALA A 64 -8.53 31.04 -2.41
CA ALA A 64 -8.01 30.01 -3.32
C ALA A 64 -7.47 28.79 -2.55
N PHE A 65 -6.75 29.04 -1.45
CA PHE A 65 -6.31 27.99 -0.53
C PHE A 65 -7.48 27.18 0.03
N ARG A 66 -8.51 27.85 0.56
CA ARG A 66 -9.72 27.21 1.10
C ARG A 66 -10.42 26.35 0.05
N ILE A 67 -10.59 26.86 -1.17
CA ILE A 67 -11.20 26.12 -2.28
C ILE A 67 -10.37 24.88 -2.63
N ALA A 68 -9.05 25.01 -2.70
CA ALA A 68 -8.17 23.87 -2.97
C ALA A 68 -8.31 22.81 -1.86
N ALA A 69 -8.28 23.22 -0.59
CA ALA A 69 -8.40 22.34 0.56
C ALA A 69 -9.76 21.61 0.57
N LEU A 70 -10.85 22.33 0.29
CA LEU A 70 -12.19 21.76 0.17
C LEU A 70 -12.29 20.72 -0.95
N LYS A 71 -11.76 21.04 -2.15
CA LYS A 71 -11.79 20.12 -3.30
C LYS A 71 -11.04 18.82 -3.05
N GLN A 72 -10.04 18.83 -2.17
CA GLN A 72 -9.29 17.65 -1.79
C GLN A 72 -9.74 17.03 -0.45
N GLY A 73 -10.88 17.48 0.09
CA GLY A 73 -11.47 16.91 1.31
C GLY A 73 -10.67 17.16 2.58
N LEU A 74 -9.84 18.21 2.61
CA LEU A 74 -8.98 18.52 3.76
C LEU A 74 -9.66 19.43 4.79
N VAL A 75 -10.75 20.11 4.45
CA VAL A 75 -11.44 21.02 5.39
C VAL A 75 -12.46 20.24 6.21
N LYS A 76 -12.36 20.35 7.54
CA LYS A 76 -13.37 19.80 8.44
C LYS A 76 -14.53 20.80 8.55
N ASN A 77 -15.67 20.46 7.97
CA ASN A 77 -16.88 21.23 8.20
C ASN A 77 -17.34 20.97 9.65
N GLY A 78 -17.44 22.03 10.46
CA GLY A 78 -18.08 21.94 11.77
C GLY A 78 -19.54 21.49 11.62
N LYS A 79 -20.11 20.89 12.68
CA LYS A 79 -21.56 20.69 12.72
C LYS A 79 -22.24 22.05 12.48
N PRO A 80 -23.26 22.15 11.60
CA PRO A 80 -23.98 23.40 11.42
C PRO A 80 -24.49 23.84 12.79
N SER A 81 -24.30 25.13 13.13
CA SER A 81 -24.79 25.66 14.41
C SER A 81 -26.30 25.48 14.52
N ASP A 82 -26.84 25.28 15.71
CA ASP A 82 -28.29 25.17 15.94
C ASP A 82 -29.06 26.33 15.30
N ALA A 83 -28.49 27.54 15.27
CA ALA A 83 -29.07 28.69 14.59
C ALA A 83 -29.18 28.51 13.07
N LEU A 84 -28.20 27.88 12.42
CA LEU A 84 -28.21 27.57 10.99
C LEU A 84 -29.21 26.46 10.68
N ILE A 85 -29.25 25.42 11.52
CA ILE A 85 -30.24 24.33 11.44
C ILE A 85 -31.66 24.89 11.58
N THR A 86 -31.85 25.80 12.54
CA THR A 86 -33.14 26.47 12.77
C THR A 86 -33.52 27.35 11.59
N LEU A 87 -32.55 28.03 10.96
CA LEU A 87 -32.77 28.85 9.76
C LEU A 87 -33.16 27.99 8.55
N ASP A 88 -32.50 26.85 8.35
CA ASP A 88 -32.83 25.90 7.27
C ASP A 88 -34.23 25.30 7.49
N HIS A 89 -34.60 24.99 8.73
CA HIS A 89 -35.95 24.54 9.11
C HIS A 89 -37.01 25.63 8.86
N LEU A 90 -36.72 26.89 9.20
CA LEU A 90 -37.61 28.03 8.96
C LEU A 90 -37.72 28.37 7.46
N ALA A 91 -36.66 28.13 6.70
CA ALA A 91 -36.59 28.35 5.26
C ALA A 91 -37.16 27.17 4.44
N GLY A 92 -37.59 26.08 5.08
CA GLY A 92 -38.17 24.91 4.42
C GLY A 92 -37.16 24.05 3.66
N TYR A 93 -35.86 24.18 3.95
CA TYR A 93 -34.84 23.29 3.41
C TYR A 93 -34.73 22.05 4.32
N GLU A 94 -35.27 20.92 3.87
CA GLU A 94 -34.96 19.62 4.48
C GLU A 94 -33.45 19.36 4.30
N SER A 95 -32.74 19.20 5.41
CA SER A 95 -31.35 18.79 5.38
C SER A 95 -31.23 17.41 4.72
N PRO A 96 -30.33 17.21 3.73
CA PRO A 96 -30.08 15.89 3.19
C PRO A 96 -29.56 14.98 4.33
N PRO A 97 -29.94 13.69 4.35
CA PRO A 97 -29.60 12.82 5.45
C PRO A 97 -28.08 12.75 5.64
N SER A 98 -27.64 12.99 6.87
CA SER A 98 -26.26 12.83 7.31
C SER A 98 -25.78 11.43 6.95
N PHE A 99 -24.70 11.36 6.16
CA PHE A 99 -24.02 10.12 5.81
C PHE A 99 -23.38 9.55 7.08
N GLU A 100 -24.11 8.74 7.85
CA GLU A 100 -23.54 7.90 8.88
C GLU A 100 -22.67 6.85 8.19
N GLN A 101 -21.38 6.84 8.53
CA GLN A 101 -20.49 5.75 8.15
C GLN A 101 -21.03 4.45 8.77
N PRO A 102 -21.21 3.36 8.00
CA PRO A 102 -21.66 2.11 8.58
C PRO A 102 -20.60 1.58 9.53
N GLN A 103 -20.94 1.50 10.83
CA GLN A 103 -20.19 0.71 11.78
C GLN A 103 -20.23 -0.75 11.33
N ARG A 104 -19.08 -1.24 10.87
CA ARG A 104 -18.88 -2.62 10.48
C ARG A 104 -18.95 -3.48 11.75
N ALA A 105 -20.14 -3.98 12.07
CA ALA A 105 -20.30 -5.02 13.08
C ALA A 105 -19.54 -6.27 12.61
N MET A 106 -18.47 -6.62 13.32
CA MET A 106 -17.87 -7.95 13.24
C MET A 106 -18.89 -8.94 13.81
N THR A 107 -19.59 -9.67 12.94
CA THR A 107 -20.26 -10.90 13.33
C THR A 107 -19.38 -12.09 12.98
N ASP A 108 -18.99 -12.78 14.05
CA ASP A 108 -18.28 -14.05 14.15
C ASP A 108 -18.85 -15.13 13.20
N PRO A 109 -18.04 -15.82 12.37
CA PRO A 109 -18.55 -16.80 11.41
C PRO A 109 -18.58 -18.21 12.03
N LEU A 110 -19.35 -18.41 13.11
CA LEU A 110 -19.76 -19.72 13.56
C LEU A 110 -21.14 -19.60 14.20
N ASN A 111 -22.17 -19.98 13.42
CA ASN A 111 -23.46 -20.55 13.86
C ASN A 111 -24.64 -19.97 13.07
N SER A 112 -24.99 -20.62 11.95
CA SER A 112 -26.41 -20.76 11.61
C SER A 112 -26.60 -21.95 10.69
N ASN A 113 -26.77 -23.11 11.33
CA ASN A 113 -27.37 -24.27 10.72
C ASN A 113 -28.83 -24.28 11.20
N ARG A 114 -29.78 -23.95 10.32
CA ARG A 114 -31.16 -24.46 10.34
C ARG A 114 -31.98 -23.93 9.17
N ASN A 115 -32.53 -24.92 8.44
CA ASN A 115 -33.80 -24.89 7.74
C ASN A 115 -33.88 -24.14 6.41
N LEU A 116 -33.45 -24.83 5.34
CA LEU A 116 -34.24 -24.91 4.11
C LEU A 116 -34.23 -26.35 3.60
N SER A 117 -35.28 -27.10 3.95
CA SER A 117 -35.69 -28.32 3.25
C SER A 117 -36.85 -27.95 2.35
N SER A 118 -36.69 -28.09 1.03
CA SER A 118 -37.60 -28.91 0.22
C SER A 118 -37.23 -28.90 -1.27
N ALA A 119 -37.16 -30.11 -1.79
CA ALA A 119 -37.45 -30.54 -3.17
C ALA A 119 -36.52 -30.10 -4.32
N LEU A 120 -35.69 -31.04 -4.80
CA LEU A 120 -35.82 -31.64 -6.15
C LEU A 120 -34.75 -32.75 -6.38
N THR A 121 -35.12 -33.95 -5.92
CA THR A 121 -35.13 -35.27 -6.59
C THR A 121 -34.13 -35.62 -7.72
N ARG A 122 -33.44 -36.76 -7.49
CA ARG A 122 -32.98 -37.86 -8.39
C ARG A 122 -31.64 -37.77 -9.15
N ALA A 123 -30.67 -38.57 -8.70
CA ALA A 123 -30.01 -39.65 -9.46
C ALA A 123 -29.32 -40.66 -8.51
N ARG A 124 -29.18 -41.92 -8.95
CA ARG A 124 -28.93 -43.15 -8.17
C ARG A 124 -27.44 -43.57 -8.04
N PRO A 125 -27.10 -44.59 -7.22
CA PRO A 125 -25.76 -44.85 -6.65
C PRO A 125 -24.93 -45.88 -7.45
N PHE A 126 -23.63 -45.95 -7.17
CA PHE A 126 -22.78 -47.10 -7.48
C PHE A 126 -22.10 -47.63 -6.22
N ASP A 127 -22.10 -48.95 -6.12
CA ASP A 127 -21.82 -49.77 -4.96
C ASP A 127 -20.34 -49.93 -4.57
N LEU A 128 -20.21 -50.35 -3.32
CA LEU A 128 -19.07 -50.67 -2.49
C LEU A 128 -18.57 -52.11 -2.71
N VAL A 129 -17.25 -52.35 -2.78
CA VAL A 129 -16.55 -53.57 -2.30
C VAL A 129 -15.08 -53.15 -2.07
N GLY A 130 -14.34 -53.42 -0.99
CA GLY A 130 -14.49 -54.32 0.16
C GLY A 130 -13.07 -54.75 0.61
N ILE A 131 -12.98 -55.42 1.78
CA ILE A 131 -11.81 -56.15 2.36
C ILE A 131 -10.90 -55.34 3.31
N VAL A 132 -10.52 -55.77 4.53
CA VAL A 132 -11.10 -56.57 5.63
C VAL A 132 -10.09 -56.47 6.79
N SER A 133 -10.62 -56.24 8.00
CA SER A 133 -10.22 -56.77 9.33
C SER A 133 -8.74 -56.95 9.73
N SER A 134 -8.37 -56.42 10.90
CA SER A 134 -8.15 -57.26 12.10
C SER A 134 -7.83 -56.43 13.36
N ARG A 135 -8.71 -56.54 14.37
CA ARG A 135 -8.45 -56.18 15.77
C ARG A 135 -7.78 -57.35 16.49
N ARG A 136 -6.80 -57.06 17.36
CA ARG A 136 -6.48 -57.92 18.52
C ARG A 136 -6.60 -57.12 19.82
N ARG A 137 -7.38 -57.68 20.75
CA ARG A 137 -7.46 -57.33 22.18
C ARG A 137 -6.32 -58.02 22.92
N ALA A 138 -5.81 -57.38 23.97
CA ALA A 138 -5.29 -58.09 25.14
C ALA A 138 -5.76 -57.39 26.42
N LYS A 139 -6.20 -58.21 27.38
CA LYS A 139 -6.77 -57.87 28.70
C LYS A 139 -5.65 -57.65 29.72
N ALA A 140 -5.90 -56.82 30.73
CA ALA A 140 -5.45 -57.08 32.11
C ALA A 140 -6.39 -56.34 33.08
N GLY A 141 -6.88 -57.07 34.09
CA GLY A 141 -7.85 -56.59 35.07
C GLY A 141 -7.22 -56.17 36.41
N PHE A 142 -8.05 -55.45 37.16
CA PHE A 142 -8.26 -55.51 38.62
C PHE A 142 -7.06 -55.42 39.57
N SER A 143 -6.98 -54.35 40.37
CA SER A 143 -7.45 -54.34 41.77
C SER A 143 -7.11 -53.02 42.47
N PHE A 144 -7.97 -52.63 43.40
CA PHE A 144 -7.93 -51.43 44.21
C PHE A 144 -7.24 -51.73 45.55
N ALA A 145 -6.20 -50.96 45.91
CA ALA A 145 -5.72 -50.84 47.29
C ALA A 145 -5.06 -49.47 47.46
N GLY A 146 -5.62 -48.66 48.35
CA GLY A 146 -5.07 -47.36 48.70
C GLY A 146 -3.91 -47.49 49.68
N HIS A 147 -2.90 -46.62 49.52
CA HIS A 147 -2.16 -46.00 50.62
C HIS A 147 -1.46 -44.74 50.08
N ARG A 148 -1.73 -43.59 50.71
CA ARG A 148 -1.12 -42.30 50.39
C ARG A 148 0.33 -42.29 50.89
N ASN A 149 1.29 -42.02 50.01
CA ASN A 149 2.68 -41.79 50.40
C ASN A 149 3.05 -40.31 50.18
N LEU A 150 3.35 -39.60 51.28
CA LEU A 150 3.57 -38.15 51.37
C LEU A 150 5.01 -37.71 51.06
N SER A 151 5.78 -38.52 50.34
CA SER A 151 7.19 -38.21 49.98
C SER A 151 7.40 -37.69 48.55
N SER A 152 6.40 -37.80 47.66
CA SER A 152 6.53 -37.41 46.24
C SER A 152 6.25 -35.91 45.95
N ILE A 153 5.79 -35.13 46.93
CA ILE A 153 5.41 -33.71 46.74
C ILE A 153 6.63 -32.76 46.77
N ARG A 154 7.76 -33.18 47.36
CA ARG A 154 8.97 -32.33 47.45
C ARG A 154 9.85 -32.35 46.20
N GLU A 155 9.68 -33.32 45.31
CA GLU A 155 10.46 -33.42 44.06
C GLU A 155 9.79 -32.68 42.88
N LEU A 156 8.45 -32.55 42.91
CA LEU A 156 7.69 -31.72 41.97
C LEU A 156 7.83 -30.21 42.22
N SER A 157 8.32 -29.81 43.40
CA SER A 157 8.51 -28.39 43.75
C SER A 157 9.84 -27.80 43.29
N ARG A 158 10.85 -28.63 42.96
CA ARG A 158 12.17 -28.15 42.50
C ARG A 158 12.27 -28.00 40.98
N THR A 159 11.42 -28.68 40.21
CA THR A 159 11.34 -28.53 38.74
C THR A 159 10.58 -27.26 38.33
N SER A 160 9.62 -26.80 39.13
CA SER A 160 8.86 -25.56 38.88
C SER A 160 9.70 -24.28 39.01
N ALA A 161 10.67 -24.26 39.94
CA ALA A 161 11.54 -23.10 40.16
C ALA A 161 12.53 -22.84 39.00
N ASN A 162 12.90 -23.87 38.22
CA ASN A 162 13.74 -23.74 37.04
C ASN A 162 12.92 -23.47 35.75
N GLN A 163 11.63 -23.77 35.75
CA GLN A 163 10.70 -23.38 34.68
C GLN A 163 10.36 -21.88 34.77
N GLY A 164 10.27 -21.32 35.98
CA GLY A 164 9.98 -19.90 36.21
C GLY A 164 11.11 -18.94 35.78
N LYS A 165 12.37 -19.38 35.79
CA LYS A 165 13.52 -18.57 35.36
C LYS A 165 13.69 -18.50 33.83
N LYS A 166 13.11 -19.45 33.09
CA LYS A 166 13.12 -19.49 31.61
C LYS A 166 11.94 -18.74 30.98
N ILE A 167 10.89 -18.46 31.75
CA ILE A 167 9.70 -17.68 31.32
C ILE A 167 9.89 -16.17 31.55
N MET A 168 11.00 -15.74 32.16
CA MET A 168 11.41 -14.33 32.25
C MET A 168 12.50 -13.94 31.24
N ALA A 169 12.65 -14.70 30.15
CA ALA A 169 13.19 -14.15 28.91
C ALA A 169 12.12 -13.27 28.28
N THR A 170 11.98 -12.08 28.86
CA THR A 170 11.36 -10.87 28.32
C THR A 170 11.19 -10.95 26.80
N THR A 171 9.95 -11.20 26.36
CA THR A 171 9.49 -10.78 25.04
C THR A 171 9.55 -9.26 25.02
N LYS A 172 10.74 -8.72 24.74
CA LYS A 172 10.90 -7.31 24.37
C LYS A 172 10.07 -7.12 23.11
N ALA A 173 8.85 -6.62 23.27
CA ALA A 173 7.99 -6.28 22.15
C ALA A 173 8.83 -5.44 21.19
N SER A 174 9.01 -5.95 19.97
CA SER A 174 9.78 -5.29 18.92
C SER A 174 9.11 -3.94 18.65
N THR A 175 9.72 -2.86 19.13
CA THR A 175 9.26 -1.48 18.95
C THR A 175 9.57 -1.01 17.51
N LYS A 176 9.11 -1.77 16.51
CA LYS A 176 9.28 -1.39 15.10
C LYS A 176 8.16 -0.41 14.73
N GLY A 177 8.55 0.78 14.31
CA GLY A 177 7.65 1.86 13.91
C GLY A 177 7.64 2.10 12.41
N LEU A 178 6.97 3.17 11.99
CA LEU A 178 6.88 3.53 10.57
C LEU A 178 8.24 3.88 9.96
N ASN A 179 9.17 4.46 10.73
CA ASN A 179 10.54 4.70 10.28
C ASN A 179 11.25 3.39 9.88
N ASP A 180 11.04 2.30 10.63
CA ASP A 180 11.63 1.00 10.33
C ASP A 180 10.99 0.37 9.09
N LEU A 181 9.68 0.54 8.90
CA LEU A 181 8.98 0.09 7.69
C LEU A 181 9.41 0.87 6.46
N PHE A 182 9.53 2.20 6.57
CA PHE A 182 10.01 3.08 5.50
C PHE A 182 11.42 2.67 5.08
N HIS A 183 12.36 2.61 6.03
CA HIS A 183 13.73 2.21 5.74
C HIS A 183 13.80 0.77 5.19
N GLY A 184 13.08 -0.19 5.78
CA GLY A 184 13.03 -1.56 5.28
C GLY A 184 12.54 -1.67 3.84
N THR A 185 11.47 -0.93 3.51
CA THR A 185 10.89 -0.93 2.16
C THR A 185 11.76 -0.16 1.16
N LEU A 186 12.46 0.90 1.61
CA LEU A 186 13.44 1.63 0.80
C LEU A 186 14.59 0.70 0.37
N LYS A 187 15.06 -0.17 1.28
CA LYS A 187 16.06 -1.20 0.96
C LYS A 187 15.56 -2.24 -0.03
N ASP A 188 14.28 -2.62 0.08
CA ASP A 188 13.67 -3.62 -0.80
C ASP A 188 13.51 -3.06 -2.23
N ILE A 189 13.02 -1.81 -2.39
CA ILE A 189 12.89 -1.17 -3.73
C ILE A 189 14.27 -0.85 -4.34
N TYR A 190 15.25 -0.41 -3.54
CA TYR A 190 16.61 -0.17 -4.04
C TYR A 190 17.28 -1.44 -4.57
N PHE A 191 17.00 -2.60 -3.96
CA PHE A 191 17.42 -3.87 -4.53
C PHE A 191 16.68 -4.19 -5.83
N ALA A 192 15.37 -3.94 -5.88
CA ALA A 192 14.55 -4.19 -7.07
C ALA A 192 15.04 -3.39 -8.27
N GLU A 193 15.23 -2.08 -8.11
CA GLU A 193 15.76 -1.17 -9.13
C GLU A 193 17.09 -1.64 -9.70
N LYS A 194 18.05 -2.02 -8.83
CA LYS A 194 19.33 -2.59 -9.28
C LYS A 194 19.17 -3.91 -10.03
N LYS A 195 18.20 -4.73 -9.64
CA LYS A 195 17.91 -6.00 -10.30
C LYS A 195 17.25 -5.77 -11.67
N ILE A 196 16.34 -4.82 -11.78
CA ILE A 196 15.67 -4.40 -13.01
C ILE A 196 16.68 -3.81 -13.97
N LEU A 197 17.52 -2.88 -13.52
CA LEU A 197 18.61 -2.28 -14.29
C LEU A 197 19.52 -3.35 -14.91
N ALA A 198 19.86 -4.40 -14.16
CA ALA A 198 20.66 -5.51 -14.68
C ALA A 198 19.89 -6.44 -15.66
N THR A 199 18.56 -6.43 -15.63
CA THR A 199 17.69 -7.32 -16.42
C THR A 199 17.24 -6.70 -17.74
N LEU A 200 16.97 -5.39 -17.76
CA LEU A 200 16.46 -4.67 -18.94
C LEU A 200 17.30 -4.86 -20.23
N PRO A 201 18.65 -4.88 -20.19
CA PRO A 201 19.42 -5.13 -21.41
C PRO A 201 19.16 -6.52 -22.02
N LYS A 202 18.86 -7.52 -21.18
CA LYS A 202 18.47 -8.86 -21.66
C LYS A 202 17.11 -8.82 -22.33
N MET A 203 16.13 -8.11 -21.75
CA MET A 203 14.78 -7.95 -22.32
C MET A 203 14.82 -7.18 -23.65
N ALA A 204 15.56 -6.07 -23.71
CA ALA A 204 15.78 -5.29 -24.93
C ALA A 204 16.41 -6.13 -26.07
N LYS A 205 17.33 -7.04 -25.73
CA LYS A 205 17.94 -7.94 -26.70
C LYS A 205 16.99 -9.04 -27.19
N ALA A 206 16.06 -9.48 -26.34
CA ALA A 206 15.10 -10.54 -26.67
C ALA A 206 13.90 -10.02 -27.49
N ALA A 207 13.52 -8.76 -27.29
CA ALA A 207 12.41 -8.13 -27.98
C ALA A 207 12.62 -8.11 -29.51
N GLN A 208 11.60 -8.52 -30.26
CA GLN A 208 11.60 -8.54 -31.72
C GLN A 208 11.05 -7.22 -32.30
N ASN A 209 10.08 -6.62 -31.63
CA ASN A 209 9.48 -5.35 -31.98
C ASN A 209 10.44 -4.19 -31.64
N PRO A 210 10.78 -3.33 -32.63
CA PRO A 210 11.75 -2.25 -32.41
C PRO A 210 11.27 -1.20 -31.40
N ASN A 211 9.96 -0.95 -31.31
CA ASN A 211 9.40 -0.01 -30.33
C ASN A 211 9.44 -0.58 -28.92
N LEU A 212 9.18 -1.89 -28.75
CA LEU A 212 9.30 -2.55 -27.44
C LEU A 212 10.75 -2.56 -26.96
N LYS A 213 11.69 -2.86 -27.86
CA LYS A 213 13.11 -2.74 -27.58
C LYS A 213 13.50 -1.33 -27.14
N ALA A 214 13.07 -0.31 -27.88
CA ALA A 214 13.35 1.08 -27.54
C ALA A 214 12.74 1.49 -26.19
N ALA A 215 11.55 0.97 -25.85
CA ALA A 215 10.94 1.19 -24.54
C ALA A 215 11.81 0.62 -23.40
N PHE A 216 12.34 -0.60 -23.54
CA PHE A 216 13.26 -1.18 -22.56
C PHE A 216 14.59 -0.42 -22.44
N GLU A 217 15.15 0.05 -23.55
CA GLU A 217 16.38 0.85 -23.55
C GLU A 217 16.17 2.22 -22.89
N LYS A 218 15.03 2.86 -23.16
CA LYS A 218 14.62 4.11 -22.50
C LYS A 218 14.45 3.90 -20.99
N HIS A 219 13.68 2.88 -20.61
CA HIS A 219 13.40 2.60 -19.21
C HIS A 219 14.70 2.27 -18.46
N HIS A 220 15.65 1.53 -19.05
CA HIS A 220 16.97 1.30 -18.45
C HIS A 220 17.73 2.60 -18.12
N GLY A 221 17.59 3.63 -18.97
CA GLY A 221 18.11 4.96 -18.68
C GLY A 221 17.46 5.59 -17.44
N GLN A 222 16.12 5.53 -17.37
CA GLN A 222 15.33 6.05 -16.25
C GLN A 222 15.64 5.31 -14.95
N THR A 223 15.65 3.97 -14.96
CA THR A 223 16.00 3.11 -13.80
C THR A 223 17.36 3.47 -13.21
N LYS A 224 18.34 3.87 -14.04
CA LYS A 224 19.64 4.33 -13.54
C LYS A 224 19.52 5.61 -12.71
N GLU A 225 18.70 6.56 -13.16
CA GLU A 225 18.40 7.79 -12.42
C GLU A 225 17.59 7.48 -11.15
N HIS A 226 16.66 6.52 -11.21
CA HIS A 226 15.88 6.06 -10.05
C HIS A 226 16.77 5.49 -8.94
N VAL A 227 17.78 4.69 -9.29
CA VAL A 227 18.78 4.20 -8.34
C VAL A 227 19.51 5.35 -7.66
N THR A 228 19.96 6.37 -8.41
CA THR A 228 20.61 7.56 -7.85
C THR A 228 19.65 8.34 -6.94
N ARG A 229 18.39 8.50 -7.37
CA ARG A 229 17.37 9.20 -6.58
C ARG A 229 17.07 8.48 -5.26
N LEU A 230 17.07 7.16 -5.24
CA LEU A 230 16.95 6.39 -4.02
C LEU A 230 18.16 6.56 -3.09
N GLU A 231 19.36 6.72 -3.63
CA GLU A 231 20.57 7.02 -2.85
C GLU A 231 20.44 8.37 -2.13
N GLU A 232 19.91 9.38 -2.81
CA GLU A 232 19.55 10.67 -2.17
C GLU A 232 18.50 10.49 -1.06
N VAL A 233 17.47 9.66 -1.27
CA VAL A 233 16.48 9.35 -0.21
C VAL A 233 17.13 8.67 1.00
N PHE A 234 18.13 7.80 0.80
CA PHE A 234 18.92 7.22 1.89
C PHE A 234 19.71 8.28 2.66
N GLU A 235 20.29 9.27 1.96
CA GLU A 235 20.98 10.40 2.58
C GLU A 235 20.03 11.25 3.42
N VAL A 236 18.82 11.55 2.93
CA VAL A 236 17.77 12.29 3.66
C VAL A 236 17.45 11.64 5.02
N ILE A 237 17.45 10.32 5.10
CA ILE A 237 17.20 9.59 6.36
C ILE A 237 18.47 9.29 7.17
N GLY A 238 19.64 9.79 6.74
CA GLY A 238 20.93 9.58 7.39
C GLY A 238 21.36 8.11 7.42
N LYS A 239 21.02 7.34 6.39
CA LYS A 239 21.38 5.91 6.27
C LYS A 239 22.23 5.69 5.02
N LYS A 240 23.10 4.67 5.06
CA LYS A 240 23.84 4.25 3.86
C LYS A 240 22.91 3.47 2.92
N PRO A 241 22.99 3.69 1.59
CA PRO A 241 22.28 2.88 0.63
C PRO A 241 22.65 1.40 0.78
N ALA A 242 21.64 0.56 1.00
CA ALA A 242 21.86 -0.87 1.17
C ALA A 242 20.63 -1.65 0.68
N GLY A 243 20.82 -2.45 -0.37
CA GLY A 243 19.76 -3.34 -0.85
C GLY A 243 19.47 -4.44 0.16
N LYS A 244 18.21 -4.87 0.20
CA LYS A 244 17.82 -6.14 0.79
C LYS A 244 17.11 -6.95 -0.28
N THR A 245 17.50 -8.22 -0.42
CA THR A 245 16.91 -9.11 -1.42
C THR A 245 15.39 -9.08 -1.34
N CYS A 246 14.76 -8.72 -2.46
CA CYS A 246 13.33 -8.66 -2.60
C CYS A 246 12.84 -9.91 -3.35
N ALA A 247 12.06 -10.76 -2.69
CA ALA A 247 11.56 -11.99 -3.31
C ALA A 247 10.58 -11.71 -4.47
N ALA A 248 9.82 -10.62 -4.39
CA ALA A 248 8.83 -10.25 -5.41
C ALA A 248 9.50 -9.97 -6.76
N ILE A 249 10.49 -9.07 -6.79
CA ILE A 249 11.17 -8.73 -8.04
C ILE A 249 12.01 -9.89 -8.59
N MET A 250 12.54 -10.75 -7.71
CA MET A 250 13.21 -11.98 -8.14
C MET A 250 12.24 -12.94 -8.84
N GLY A 251 10.99 -13.02 -8.37
CA GLY A 251 9.93 -13.80 -9.02
C GLY A 251 9.57 -13.23 -10.39
N ILE A 252 9.25 -11.93 -10.46
CA ILE A 252 8.83 -11.28 -11.71
C ILE A 252 9.95 -11.32 -12.76
N THR A 253 11.19 -11.04 -12.37
CA THR A 253 12.33 -11.14 -13.31
C THR A 253 12.64 -12.58 -13.72
N LYS A 254 12.33 -13.58 -12.89
CA LYS A 254 12.43 -15.00 -13.27
C LYS A 254 11.37 -15.36 -14.30
N GLU A 255 10.13 -14.92 -14.11
CA GLU A 255 9.03 -15.10 -15.08
C GLU A 255 9.39 -14.50 -16.45
N GLY A 256 9.89 -13.25 -16.48
CA GLY A 256 10.36 -12.65 -17.73
C GLY A 256 11.50 -13.43 -18.40
N ASN A 257 12.38 -14.06 -17.62
CA ASN A 257 13.41 -14.95 -18.17
C ASN A 257 12.84 -16.25 -18.73
N GLU A 258 11.85 -16.86 -18.06
CA GLU A 258 11.17 -18.07 -18.53
C GLU A 258 10.45 -17.80 -19.85
N ILE A 259 9.78 -16.65 -19.99
CA ILE A 259 9.16 -16.20 -21.25
C ILE A 259 10.19 -16.12 -22.39
N ILE A 260 11.38 -15.55 -22.13
CA ILE A 260 12.45 -15.45 -23.15
C ILE A 260 12.87 -16.82 -23.67
N GLU A 261 12.95 -17.82 -22.79
CA GLU A 261 13.39 -19.16 -23.19
C GLU A 261 12.25 -19.95 -23.85
N GLU A 262 11.04 -19.90 -23.29
CA GLU A 262 9.88 -20.69 -23.76
C GLU A 262 9.30 -20.19 -25.09
N TYR A 263 9.25 -18.87 -25.28
CA TYR A 263 8.66 -18.23 -26.47
C TYR A 263 9.71 -17.75 -27.47
N LYS A 264 10.96 -18.22 -27.35
CA LYS A 264 12.06 -17.77 -28.21
C LYS A 264 11.74 -17.96 -29.70
N GLY A 265 11.68 -16.84 -30.44
CA GLY A 265 11.38 -16.83 -31.87
C GLY A 265 9.89 -16.98 -32.22
N ALA A 266 9.01 -17.12 -31.22
CA ALA A 266 7.57 -17.07 -31.42
C ALA A 266 7.09 -15.62 -31.58
N ALA A 267 5.98 -15.42 -32.28
CA ALA A 267 5.34 -14.12 -32.41
C ALA A 267 4.79 -13.59 -31.07
N ALA A 268 4.40 -14.49 -30.17
CA ALA A 268 3.90 -14.16 -28.83
C ALA A 268 5.01 -13.73 -27.83
N LEU A 269 6.29 -13.80 -28.20
CA LEU A 269 7.40 -13.45 -27.29
C LEU A 269 7.27 -12.02 -26.75
N ASP A 270 7.02 -11.07 -27.64
CA ASP A 270 6.97 -9.65 -27.26
C ASP A 270 5.77 -9.34 -26.36
N ALA A 271 4.64 -10.03 -26.56
CA ALA A 271 3.48 -9.89 -25.67
C ALA A 271 3.79 -10.41 -24.26
N GLY A 272 4.50 -11.53 -24.15
CA GLY A 272 4.98 -12.03 -22.87
C GLY A 272 6.00 -11.08 -22.20
N LEU A 273 6.96 -10.56 -22.97
CA LEU A 273 7.96 -9.62 -22.46
C LEU A 273 7.31 -8.32 -21.95
N LEU A 274 6.34 -7.80 -22.69
CA LEU A 274 5.59 -6.61 -22.32
C LEU A 274 4.79 -6.86 -21.05
N ALA A 275 4.09 -8.00 -20.95
CA ALA A 275 3.33 -8.36 -19.74
C ALA A 275 4.24 -8.47 -18.50
N ALA A 276 5.42 -9.08 -18.64
CA ALA A 276 6.40 -9.15 -17.56
C ALA A 276 6.91 -7.76 -17.14
N ALA A 277 7.09 -6.84 -18.10
CA ALA A 277 7.47 -5.47 -17.81
C ALA A 277 6.37 -4.71 -17.07
N GLN A 278 5.11 -4.78 -17.51
CA GLN A 278 3.99 -4.16 -16.78
C GLN A 278 3.85 -4.70 -15.35
N ALA A 279 4.12 -5.98 -15.13
CA ALA A 279 4.15 -6.56 -13.78
C ALA A 279 5.25 -5.94 -12.89
N VAL A 280 6.42 -5.60 -13.47
CA VAL A 280 7.46 -4.82 -12.79
C VAL A 280 6.95 -3.42 -12.47
N GLU A 281 6.41 -2.69 -13.45
CA GLU A 281 5.90 -1.31 -13.25
C GLU A 281 4.85 -1.26 -12.15
N HIS A 282 3.90 -2.20 -12.12
CA HIS A 282 2.84 -2.23 -11.10
C HIS A 282 3.38 -2.51 -9.69
N TYR A 283 4.41 -3.35 -9.59
CA TYR A 283 5.14 -3.54 -8.34
C TYR A 283 5.79 -2.22 -7.89
N GLU A 284 6.45 -1.50 -8.78
CA GLU A 284 7.16 -0.24 -8.47
C GLU A 284 6.20 0.90 -8.13
N ILE A 285 5.12 1.08 -8.90
CA ILE A 285 4.05 2.06 -8.63
C ILE A 285 3.48 1.85 -7.22
N SER A 286 3.24 0.59 -6.82
CA SER A 286 2.77 0.26 -5.47
C SER A 286 3.79 0.63 -4.39
N ARG A 287 5.07 0.32 -4.62
CA ARG A 287 6.15 0.60 -3.66
C ARG A 287 6.44 2.08 -3.51
N TYR A 288 6.59 2.80 -4.61
CA TYR A 288 6.82 4.24 -4.61
C TYR A 288 5.61 5.01 -4.08
N GLY A 289 4.38 4.62 -4.43
CA GLY A 289 3.17 5.21 -3.85
C GLY A 289 3.12 5.07 -2.32
N THR A 290 3.50 3.89 -1.82
CA THR A 290 3.57 3.61 -0.38
C THR A 290 4.69 4.41 0.30
N LEU A 291 5.92 4.37 -0.24
CA LEU A 291 7.07 5.09 0.29
C LEU A 291 6.85 6.59 0.29
N ARG A 292 6.35 7.17 -0.80
CA ARG A 292 6.04 8.61 -0.88
C ARG A 292 5.03 9.00 0.18
N THR A 293 3.99 8.19 0.37
CA THR A 293 3.01 8.43 1.42
C THR A 293 3.69 8.40 2.79
N TRP A 294 4.43 7.32 3.11
CA TRP A 294 5.15 7.21 4.38
C TRP A 294 6.24 8.29 4.60
N ALA A 295 6.89 8.79 3.56
CA ALA A 295 7.81 9.92 3.67
C ALA A 295 7.05 11.18 4.12
N CYS A 296 5.88 11.44 3.53
CA CYS A 296 5.03 12.57 3.89
C CYS A 296 4.55 12.46 5.34
N GLU A 297 4.12 11.26 5.69
CA GLU A 297 3.73 10.86 7.02
C GLU A 297 4.85 11.21 8.04
N LEU A 298 6.09 10.86 7.73
CA LEU A 298 7.28 11.07 8.57
C LEU A 298 7.83 12.51 8.50
N GLY A 299 7.26 13.40 7.68
CA GLY A 299 7.72 14.78 7.51
C GLY A 299 9.01 14.91 6.68
N LEU A 300 9.33 13.90 5.87
CA LEU A 300 10.51 13.86 5.02
C LEU A 300 10.21 14.51 3.66
N THR A 301 10.02 15.84 3.66
CA THR A 301 9.55 16.59 2.48
C THR A 301 10.44 16.40 1.24
N GLU A 302 11.75 16.34 1.42
CA GLU A 302 12.68 16.09 0.31
C GLU A 302 12.49 14.69 -0.29
N ALA A 303 12.41 13.66 0.56
CA ALA A 303 12.12 12.30 0.11
C ALA A 303 10.76 12.19 -0.60
N VAL A 304 9.74 12.94 -0.17
CA VAL A 304 8.44 12.99 -0.86
C VAL A 304 8.60 13.44 -2.30
N ASN A 305 9.35 14.52 -2.54
CA ASN A 305 9.54 15.06 -3.89
C ASN A 305 10.29 14.06 -4.77
N LEU A 306 11.37 13.47 -4.24
CA LEU A 306 12.17 12.48 -4.95
C LEU A 306 11.34 11.25 -5.32
N LEU A 307 10.59 10.69 -4.36
CA LEU A 307 9.75 9.51 -4.60
C LEU A 307 8.56 9.80 -5.53
N ASP A 308 8.02 11.03 -5.53
CA ASP A 308 6.93 11.42 -6.43
C ASP A 308 7.38 11.63 -7.88
N LEU A 309 8.65 12.00 -8.10
CA LEU A 309 9.25 12.05 -9.44
C LEU A 309 9.35 10.64 -10.03
N THR A 310 9.98 9.70 -9.31
CA THR A 310 10.09 8.31 -9.78
C THR A 310 8.70 7.70 -10.02
N LEU A 311 7.77 7.88 -9.07
CA LEU A 311 6.40 7.37 -9.21
C LEU A 311 5.68 7.87 -10.48
N ALA A 312 5.98 9.09 -10.93
CA ALA A 312 5.40 9.62 -12.16
C ALA A 312 6.03 8.98 -13.39
N GLU A 313 7.35 8.82 -13.40
CA GLU A 313 8.08 8.15 -14.48
C GLU A 313 7.60 6.70 -14.67
N GLU A 314 7.37 5.93 -13.59
CA GLU A 314 6.85 4.55 -13.72
C GLU A 314 5.42 4.51 -14.26
N LYS A 315 4.58 5.44 -13.84
CA LYS A 315 3.20 5.53 -14.37
C LYS A 315 3.19 5.88 -15.86
N GLU A 316 4.09 6.76 -16.29
CA GLU A 316 4.24 7.09 -17.70
C GLU A 316 4.79 5.91 -18.50
N THR A 317 5.72 5.13 -17.93
CA THR A 317 6.24 3.90 -18.54
C THR A 317 5.13 2.85 -18.70
N ASP A 318 4.35 2.56 -17.65
CA ASP A 318 3.23 1.60 -17.71
C ASP A 318 2.16 2.01 -18.75
N ALA A 319 1.85 3.31 -18.83
CA ALA A 319 0.93 3.83 -19.83
C ALA A 319 1.46 3.64 -21.26
N ALA A 320 2.75 3.92 -21.48
CA ALA A 320 3.39 3.72 -22.79
C ALA A 320 3.47 2.23 -23.18
N LEU A 321 3.72 1.34 -22.23
CA LEU A 321 3.67 -0.11 -22.45
C LEU A 321 2.25 -0.56 -22.81
N THR A 322 1.23 -0.03 -22.14
CA THR A 322 -0.19 -0.33 -22.46
C THR A 322 -0.53 0.08 -23.89
N GLU A 323 -0.17 1.29 -24.30
CA GLU A 323 -0.40 1.76 -25.67
C GLU A 323 0.29 0.87 -26.71
N LEU A 324 1.53 0.44 -26.44
CA LEU A 324 2.27 -0.46 -27.32
C LEU A 324 1.67 -1.86 -27.39
N ALA A 325 1.11 -2.35 -26.27
CA ALA A 325 0.41 -3.61 -26.19
C ALA A 325 -0.80 -3.63 -27.14
N GLU A 326 -1.65 -2.60 -27.03
CA GLU A 326 -2.89 -2.48 -27.80
C GLU A 326 -2.64 -2.21 -29.29
N SER A 327 -1.65 -1.37 -29.60
CA SER A 327 -1.43 -0.89 -30.97
C SER A 327 -0.61 -1.84 -31.85
N ALA A 328 0.26 -2.67 -31.29
CA ALA A 328 1.20 -3.46 -32.08
C ALA A 328 1.47 -4.86 -31.52
N VAL A 329 1.85 -4.96 -30.24
CA VAL A 329 2.43 -6.19 -29.70
C VAL A 329 1.40 -7.32 -29.56
N ASN A 330 0.21 -7.03 -29.00
CA ASN A 330 -0.83 -8.05 -28.86
C ASN A 330 -1.44 -8.44 -30.21
N VAL A 331 -1.57 -7.46 -31.12
CA VAL A 331 -2.07 -7.71 -32.48
C VAL A 331 -1.14 -8.66 -33.24
N ALA A 332 0.17 -8.48 -33.12
CA ALA A 332 1.15 -9.37 -33.74
C ALA A 332 1.11 -10.78 -33.16
N ALA A 333 0.87 -10.92 -31.85
CA ALA A 333 0.74 -12.22 -31.20
C ALA A 333 -0.55 -12.96 -31.59
N GLU A 334 -1.68 -12.25 -31.71
CA GLU A 334 -2.98 -12.82 -32.10
C GLU A 334 -3.00 -13.29 -33.56
N ALA A 335 -2.26 -12.62 -34.44
CA ALA A 335 -2.23 -12.92 -35.87
C ALA A 335 -1.38 -14.15 -36.27
N ALA A 336 -0.70 -14.80 -35.31
CA ALA A 336 0.27 -15.87 -35.54
C ALA A 336 -0.31 -17.28 -35.30
#